data_AF-A0A935Q293-F1
#
_entry.id   AF-A0A935Q293-F1
#
_cell.length_a   1.000
_cell.length_b   1.000
_cell.length_c   1.000
_cell.angle_alpha   90.00
_cell.angle_beta   90.00
_cell.angle_gamma   90.00
#
_symmetry.space_group_name_H-M   'P 1'
#
loop_
_entity.id
_entity.type
_entity.pdbx_description
1 polymer ?
#
loop_
_entity_poly.entity_id
_entity_poly.type
_entity_poly.pdbx_seq_one_letter_code
_entity_poly.pdbx_strand_id
1 'polypeptide(L)'
;MSPSLPATAPQLAETAAALAQWRSTRRRSSRIPEELWSQATELAERYGIAKVAVALKLDYKSLKHRLTARNAAEDARSAPVSSSFVELDLGLPLAPPVCVLVLTDRAGRALRIELPPAASSHLAEVARSLWQVQPCSR
;
A
#
# COMPACT_ATOMS: atom_id res chain seq x y z
N MET A 1 -12.26 11.15 6.50
CA MET A 1 -13.44 10.92 5.65
C MET A 1 -13.50 9.43 5.35
N SER A 2 -14.30 8.69 6.12
CA SER A 2 -14.58 7.28 5.89
C SER A 2 -15.44 7.16 4.63
N PRO A 3 -15.14 6.29 3.66
CA PRO A 3 -16.11 6.02 2.61
C PRO A 3 -17.28 5.28 3.27
N SER A 4 -18.36 6.03 3.44
CA SER A 4 -19.69 5.53 3.73
C SER A 4 -19.98 4.37 2.79
N LEU A 5 -20.46 3.27 3.38
CA LEU A 5 -20.89 2.06 2.67
C LEU A 5 -21.71 2.44 1.43
N PRO A 6 -21.54 1.76 0.27
CA PRO A 6 -22.70 1.60 -0.57
C PRO A 6 -23.68 0.76 0.27
N ALA A 7 -24.75 1.41 0.71
CA ALA A 7 -25.90 0.76 1.29
C ALA A 7 -26.24 -0.48 0.45
N THR A 8 -26.21 -1.65 1.08
CA THR A 8 -26.87 -2.87 0.59
C THR A 8 -26.53 -3.20 -0.88
N ALA A 9 -25.30 -3.62 -1.17
CA ALA A 9 -25.03 -4.26 -2.45
C ALA A 9 -26.02 -5.43 -2.60
N PRO A 10 -26.98 -5.39 -3.56
CA PRO A 10 -28.02 -6.41 -3.69
C PRO A 10 -27.40 -7.80 -3.86
N GLN A 11 -26.27 -7.85 -4.56
CA GLN A 11 -25.44 -9.04 -4.74
C GLN A 11 -25.01 -9.70 -3.40
N LEU A 12 -24.65 -8.91 -2.39
CA LEU A 12 -24.23 -9.45 -1.10
C LEU A 12 -25.41 -10.00 -0.29
N ALA A 13 -26.58 -9.38 -0.40
CA ALA A 13 -27.82 -9.88 0.19
C ALA A 13 -28.34 -11.14 -0.52
N GLU A 14 -28.25 -11.19 -1.85
CA GLU A 14 -28.59 -12.34 -2.68
C GLU A 14 -27.69 -13.54 -2.36
N THR A 15 -26.37 -13.36 -2.32
CA THR A 15 -25.44 -14.43 -1.93
C THR A 15 -25.68 -14.87 -0.48
N ALA A 16 -26.02 -13.95 0.43
CA ALA A 16 -26.39 -14.30 1.81
C ALA A 16 -27.67 -15.15 1.85
N ALA A 17 -28.69 -14.79 1.06
CA ALA A 17 -29.94 -15.53 0.96
C ALA A 17 -29.73 -16.92 0.35
N ALA A 18 -28.92 -17.04 -0.72
CA ALA A 18 -28.57 -18.32 -1.32
C ALA A 18 -27.83 -19.23 -0.33
N LEU A 19 -26.88 -18.67 0.44
CA LEU A 19 -26.20 -19.39 1.51
C LEU A 19 -27.15 -19.79 2.66
N ALA A 20 -28.12 -18.95 3.02
CA ALA A 20 -29.12 -19.27 4.03
C ALA A 20 -30.05 -20.40 3.56
N GLN A 21 -30.53 -20.32 2.32
CA GLN A 21 -31.35 -21.35 1.69
C GLN A 21 -30.61 -22.69 1.66
N TRP A 22 -29.36 -22.70 1.19
CA TRP A 22 -28.52 -23.90 1.21
C TRP A 22 -28.32 -24.44 2.64
N ARG A 23 -28.13 -23.56 3.64
CA ARG A 23 -28.02 -23.99 5.04
C ARG A 23 -29.31 -24.61 5.58
N SER A 24 -30.47 -24.25 5.05
CA SER A 24 -31.76 -24.80 5.46
C SER A 24 -32.06 -26.17 4.82
N THR A 25 -31.60 -26.40 3.59
CA THR A 25 -31.87 -27.63 2.83
C THR A 25 -30.77 -28.68 2.93
N ARG A 26 -29.59 -28.34 3.47
CA ARG A 26 -28.46 -29.28 3.60
C ARG A 26 -28.71 -30.39 4.62
N ARG A 27 -28.15 -31.56 4.34
CA ARG A 27 -27.92 -32.57 5.39
C ARG A 27 -26.80 -32.11 6.33
N ARG A 28 -26.87 -32.55 7.59
CA ARG A 28 -25.86 -32.22 8.61
C ARG A 28 -24.47 -32.60 8.08
N SER A 29 -23.52 -31.67 8.15
CA SER A 29 -22.14 -31.82 7.64
C SER A 29 -21.92 -31.74 6.11
N SER A 30 -22.88 -31.31 5.29
CA SER A 30 -22.59 -31.02 3.88
C SER A 30 -21.64 -29.83 3.73
N ARG A 31 -20.67 -29.95 2.81
CA ARG A 31 -19.71 -28.89 2.45
C ARG A 31 -20.40 -27.80 1.63
N ILE A 32 -20.03 -26.54 1.84
CA ILE A 32 -20.56 -25.42 1.05
C ILE A 32 -20.18 -25.63 -0.44
N PRO A 33 -21.16 -25.54 -1.37
CA PRO A 33 -20.94 -25.61 -2.81
C PRO A 33 -19.88 -24.62 -3.29
N GLU A 34 -19.15 -24.99 -4.34
CA GLU A 34 -18.06 -24.15 -4.85
C GLU A 34 -18.58 -22.87 -5.50
N GLU A 35 -19.78 -22.89 -6.08
CA GLU A 35 -20.44 -21.73 -6.67
C GLU A 35 -20.65 -20.61 -5.63
N LEU A 36 -21.10 -20.98 -4.43
CA LEU A 36 -21.30 -20.03 -3.33
C LEU A 36 -19.96 -19.51 -2.79
N TRP A 37 -18.91 -20.35 -2.82
CA TRP A 37 -17.56 -19.89 -2.49
C TRP A 37 -17.02 -18.90 -3.51
N SER A 38 -17.24 -19.14 -4.81
CA SER A 38 -16.81 -18.24 -5.89
C SER A 38 -17.46 -16.86 -5.76
N GLN A 39 -18.79 -16.81 -5.51
CA GLN A 39 -19.48 -15.55 -5.27
C GLN A 39 -18.95 -14.84 -4.02
N ALA A 40 -18.69 -15.58 -2.95
CA ALA A 40 -18.13 -15.01 -1.71
C ALA A 40 -16.71 -14.46 -1.91
N THR A 41 -15.85 -15.12 -2.70
CA THR A 41 -14.48 -14.64 -2.96
C THR A 41 -14.48 -13.39 -3.85
N GLU A 42 -15.31 -13.33 -4.89
CA GLU A 42 -15.47 -12.12 -5.71
C GLU A 42 -15.96 -10.91 -4.91
N LEU A 43 -16.93 -11.13 -4.01
CA LEU A 43 -17.38 -10.08 -3.11
C LEU A 43 -16.26 -9.68 -2.13
N ALA A 44 -15.46 -10.64 -1.66
CA ALA A 44 -14.35 -10.37 -0.75
C ALA A 44 -13.23 -9.54 -1.37
N GLU A 45 -12.97 -9.68 -2.68
CA GLU A 45 -12.05 -8.80 -3.41
C GLU A 45 -12.57 -7.37 -3.49
N ARG A 46 -13.85 -7.21 -3.82
CA ARG A 46 -14.47 -5.89 -4.02
C ARG A 46 -14.71 -5.12 -2.72
N TYR A 47 -15.14 -5.81 -1.67
CA TYR A 47 -15.61 -5.17 -0.43
C TYR A 47 -14.73 -5.48 0.80
N GLY A 48 -13.78 -6.41 0.66
CA GLY A 48 -12.88 -6.84 1.72
C GLY A 48 -13.38 -8.06 2.48
N ILE A 49 -12.44 -8.97 2.79
CA ILE A 49 -12.69 -10.29 3.41
C ILE A 49 -13.46 -10.18 4.73
N ALA A 50 -13.07 -9.25 5.62
CA ALA A 50 -13.67 -9.14 6.95
C ALA A 50 -15.17 -8.77 6.87
N LYS A 51 -15.53 -7.81 6.02
CA LYS A 51 -16.93 -7.37 5.86
C LYS A 51 -17.78 -8.48 5.27
N VAL A 52 -17.26 -9.17 4.25
CA VAL A 52 -17.97 -10.27 3.57
C VAL A 52 -18.11 -11.50 4.46
N ALA A 53 -17.08 -11.86 5.23
CA ALA A 53 -17.14 -12.98 6.17
C ALA A 53 -18.25 -12.77 7.22
N VAL A 54 -18.35 -11.56 7.78
CA VAL A 54 -19.40 -11.20 8.75
C VAL A 54 -20.77 -11.24 8.09
N ALA A 55 -20.93 -10.62 6.92
CA ALA A 55 -22.23 -10.53 6.26
C ALA A 55 -22.77 -11.88 5.78
N LEU A 56 -21.91 -12.74 5.24
CA LEU A 56 -22.29 -14.07 4.73
C LEU A 56 -22.27 -15.16 5.82
N LYS A 57 -21.87 -14.81 7.06
CA LYS A 57 -21.65 -15.74 8.18
C LYS A 57 -20.73 -16.91 7.79
N LEU A 58 -19.61 -16.58 7.14
CA LEU A 58 -18.59 -17.53 6.72
C LEU A 58 -17.36 -17.44 7.62
N ASP A 59 -16.63 -18.55 7.73
CA ASP A 59 -15.35 -18.55 8.43
C ASP A 59 -14.33 -17.68 7.67
N TYR A 60 -13.81 -16.67 8.37
CA TYR A 60 -12.86 -15.70 7.81
C TYR A 60 -11.61 -16.38 7.25
N LYS A 61 -11.06 -17.37 7.97
CA LYS A 61 -9.81 -18.04 7.57
C LYS A 61 -10.02 -18.86 6.29
N SER A 62 -11.15 -19.55 6.19
CA SER A 62 -11.54 -20.32 5.02
C SER A 62 -11.74 -19.42 3.80
N LEU A 63 -12.40 -18.27 3.98
CA LEU A 63 -12.59 -17.29 2.91
C LEU A 63 -11.25 -16.69 2.46
N LYS A 64 -10.39 -16.32 3.40
CA LYS A 64 -9.04 -15.81 3.12
C LYS A 64 -8.22 -16.84 2.36
N HIS A 65 -8.17 -18.08 2.83
CA HIS A 65 -7.38 -19.15 2.21
C HIS A 65 -7.81 -19.41 0.77
N ARG A 66 -9.13 -19.46 0.52
CA ARG A 66 -9.68 -19.65 -0.82
C ARG A 66 -9.37 -18.48 -1.74
N LEU A 67 -9.46 -17.26 -1.23
CA LEU A 67 -9.10 -16.07 -2.01
C LEU A 67 -7.61 -16.09 -2.38
N THR A 68 -6.72 -16.37 -1.42
CA THR A 68 -5.28 -16.48 -1.71
C THR A 68 -4.96 -17.62 -2.68
N ALA A 69 -5.65 -18.75 -2.58
CA ALA A 69 -5.47 -19.86 -3.52
C ALA A 69 -5.96 -19.51 -4.93
N ARG A 70 -7.04 -18.73 -5.04
CA ARG A 70 -7.54 -18.23 -6.33
C ARG A 70 -6.52 -17.28 -6.97
N ASN A 71 -6.04 -16.30 -6.21
CA ASN A 71 -5.05 -15.34 -6.70
C ASN A 71 -3.75 -16.05 -7.12
N ALA A 72 -3.27 -17.01 -6.32
CA ALA A 72 -2.10 -17.80 -6.68
C ALA A 72 -2.31 -18.64 -7.95
N ALA A 73 -3.52 -19.14 -8.20
CA ALA A 73 -3.86 -19.85 -9.43
C ALA A 73 -3.98 -18.90 -10.64
N GLU A 74 -4.43 -17.66 -10.43
CA GLU A 74 -4.44 -16.60 -11.45
C GLU A 74 -3.01 -16.15 -11.78
N ASP A 75 -2.16 -15.96 -10.76
CA ASP A 75 -0.73 -15.67 -10.92
C ASP A 75 0.03 -16.83 -11.59
N ALA A 76 -0.35 -18.09 -11.33
CA ALA A 76 0.27 -19.23 -12.00
C ALA A 76 -0.18 -19.38 -13.48
N ARG A 77 -1.41 -18.95 -13.81
CA ARG A 77 -1.93 -18.93 -15.18
C ARG A 77 -1.37 -17.75 -15.98
N SER A 78 -1.20 -16.60 -15.32
CA SER A 78 -0.39 -15.48 -15.78
C SER A 78 1.08 -15.80 -15.50
N ALA A 79 1.64 -16.79 -16.21
CA ALA A 79 3.07 -17.13 -16.19
C ALA A 79 3.92 -15.86 -16.00
N PRO A 80 4.99 -15.90 -15.18
CA PRO A 80 5.62 -14.70 -14.65
C PRO A 80 6.06 -13.84 -15.83
N VAL A 81 5.28 -12.79 -16.10
CA VAL A 81 5.85 -11.58 -16.66
C VAL A 81 6.84 -11.21 -15.58
N SER A 82 8.12 -11.43 -15.88
CA SER A 82 9.25 -10.93 -15.11
C SER A 82 8.82 -9.63 -14.48
N SER A 83 8.92 -9.49 -13.15
CA SER A 83 8.60 -8.25 -12.46
C SER A 83 9.44 -7.15 -13.09
N SER A 84 8.90 -6.52 -14.13
CA SER A 84 9.61 -5.53 -14.90
C SER A 84 9.52 -4.28 -14.07
N PHE A 85 10.66 -3.62 -13.94
CA PHE A 85 10.68 -2.29 -13.39
C PHE A 85 9.72 -1.44 -14.24
N VAL A 86 8.60 -1.03 -13.63
CA VAL A 86 7.69 -0.06 -14.23
C VAL A 86 8.16 1.30 -13.75
N GLU A 87 8.81 2.04 -14.64
CA GLU A 87 9.16 3.42 -14.39
C GLU A 87 7.86 4.24 -14.28
N LEU A 88 7.56 4.68 -13.06
CA LEU A 88 6.44 5.56 -12.78
C LEU A 88 6.97 7.00 -12.77
N ASP A 89 6.94 7.65 -13.93
CA ASP A 89 7.14 9.10 -13.98
C ASP A 89 5.87 9.78 -13.46
N LEU A 90 5.91 10.18 -12.19
CA LEU A 90 4.77 10.78 -11.50
C LEU A 90 4.53 12.24 -11.93
N GLY A 91 5.32 12.79 -12.88
CA GLY A 91 5.21 14.18 -13.33
C GLY A 91 5.38 15.19 -12.19
N LEU A 92 5.85 14.72 -11.03
CA LEU A 92 6.13 15.56 -9.89
C LEU A 92 7.37 16.37 -10.26
N PRO A 93 7.38 17.69 -10.05
CA PRO A 93 8.61 18.46 -10.18
C PRO A 93 9.59 17.88 -9.16
N LEU A 94 10.48 17.00 -9.63
CA LEU A 94 11.57 16.47 -8.84
C LEU A 94 12.39 17.69 -8.48
N ALA A 95 12.32 18.09 -7.20
CA ALA A 95 13.05 19.25 -6.71
C ALA A 95 14.50 19.13 -7.19
N PRO A 96 15.09 20.20 -7.77
CA PRO A 96 16.42 20.12 -8.32
C PRO A 96 17.36 19.57 -7.23
N PRO A 97 18.27 18.64 -7.56
CA PRO A 97 19.10 17.98 -6.56
C PRO A 97 19.88 19.03 -5.78
N VAL A 98 19.48 19.29 -4.53
CA VAL A 98 20.12 20.27 -3.67
C VAL A 98 21.42 19.67 -3.16
N CYS A 99 22.53 20.37 -3.37
CA CYS A 99 23.82 20.02 -2.77
C CYS A 99 23.81 20.53 -1.33
N VAL A 100 23.98 19.61 -0.37
CA VAL A 100 24.04 19.93 1.06
C VAL A 100 25.46 19.69 1.57
N LEU A 101 26.11 20.75 2.04
CA LEU A 101 27.42 20.69 2.68
C LEU A 101 27.24 20.87 4.19
N VAL A 102 27.78 19.95 4.99
CA VAL A 102 27.76 20.02 6.45
C VAL A 102 29.19 19.98 6.99
N LEU A 103 29.59 21.04 7.70
CA LEU A 103 30.87 21.12 8.39
C LEU A 103 30.62 21.02 9.90
N THR A 104 31.42 20.23 10.60
CA THR A 104 31.36 20.08 12.06
C THR A 104 32.75 20.18 12.68
N ASP A 105 32.84 20.73 13.89
CA ASP A 105 34.08 20.85 14.67
C ASP A 105 34.03 19.98 15.93
N ARG A 106 35.19 19.64 16.50
CA ARG A 106 35.32 18.96 17.80
C ARG A 106 34.74 19.77 18.96
N ALA A 107 34.68 21.10 18.81
CA ALA A 107 34.03 22.01 19.75
C ALA A 107 32.49 22.04 19.64
N GLY A 108 31.89 21.22 18.76
CA GLY A 108 30.42 21.13 18.59
C GLY A 108 29.82 22.20 17.67
N ARG A 109 30.65 23.01 17.01
CA ARG A 109 30.18 23.96 15.98
C ARG A 109 29.72 23.18 14.75
N ALA A 110 28.64 23.63 14.11
CA ALA A 110 28.12 23.05 12.87
C ALA A 110 27.69 24.14 11.89
N LEU A 111 28.02 23.97 10.61
CA LEU A 111 27.61 24.85 9.51
C LEU A 111 26.99 23.99 8.41
N ARG A 112 25.75 24.31 8.05
CA ARG A 112 24.99 23.64 6.99
C ARG A 112 24.71 24.63 5.87
N ILE A 113 25.07 24.27 4.64
CA ILE A 113 24.86 25.08 3.45
C ILE A 113 24.10 24.25 2.42
N GLU A 114 22.99 24.77 1.91
CA GLU A 114 22.12 24.12 0.93
C GLU A 114 22.06 24.96 -0.33
N LEU A 115 22.52 24.41 -1.47
CA LEU A 115 22.55 25.17 -2.72
C LEU A 115 22.17 24.33 -3.95
N PRO A 116 21.68 24.98 -5.02
CA PRO A 116 21.54 24.35 -6.32
C PRO A 116 22.91 23.87 -6.88
N PRO A 117 22.93 22.79 -7.69
CA PRO A 117 24.15 22.14 -8.15
C PRO A 117 25.00 23.02 -9.08
N ALA A 118 24.39 24.03 -9.71
CA ALA A 118 25.06 25.00 -10.58
C ALA A 118 26.02 25.96 -9.84
N ALA A 119 25.96 26.05 -8.50
CA ALA A 119 26.77 26.97 -7.70
C ALA A 119 27.99 26.30 -7.04
N SER A 120 28.35 25.08 -7.45
CA SER A 120 29.30 24.21 -6.73
C SER A 120 30.76 24.69 -6.73
N SER A 121 31.21 25.44 -7.74
CA SER A 121 32.63 25.81 -7.92
C SER A 121 33.18 26.73 -6.83
N HIS A 122 32.35 27.58 -6.21
CA HIS A 122 32.78 28.54 -5.19
C HIS A 122 32.42 28.11 -3.75
N LEU A 123 31.80 26.95 -3.57
CA LEU A 123 31.29 26.51 -2.25
C LEU A 123 32.39 26.33 -1.22
N ALA A 124 33.55 25.80 -1.63
CA ALA A 124 34.66 25.58 -0.72
C ALA A 124 35.20 26.89 -0.13
N GLU A 125 35.24 27.96 -0.92
CA GLU A 125 35.72 29.28 -0.46
C GLU A 125 34.69 29.95 0.45
N VAL A 126 33.41 29.93 0.08
CA VAL A 126 32.32 30.46 0.90
C VAL A 126 32.22 29.71 2.23
N ALA A 127 32.28 28.37 2.19
CA ALA A 127 32.26 27.55 3.39
C ALA A 127 33.45 27.84 4.31
N ARG A 128 34.66 27.99 3.77
CA ARG A 128 35.84 28.37 4.56
C ARG A 128 35.69 29.76 5.18
N SER A 129 35.24 30.74 4.41
CA SER A 129 35.03 32.11 4.90
C SER A 129 34.04 32.13 6.07
N LEU A 130 32.86 31.51 5.90
CA LEU A 130 31.84 31.41 6.94
C LEU A 130 32.31 30.62 8.17
N TRP A 131 33.14 29.60 7.98
CA TRP A 131 33.67 28.78 9.07
C TRP A 131 34.78 29.46 9.88
N GLN A 132 35.51 30.38 9.24
CA GLN A 132 36.58 31.16 9.87
C GLN A 132 36.08 32.40 10.61
N VAL A 133 34.85 32.86 10.35
CA VAL A 133 34.23 33.92 11.13
C VAL A 133 34.00 33.41 12.56
N GLN A 134 34.77 33.94 13.51
CA GLN A 134 34.50 33.72 14.92
C GLN A 134 33.12 34.31 15.24
N PRO A 135 32.28 33.62 16.03
CA PRO A 135 31.03 34.22 16.48
C PRO A 135 31.36 35.53 17.18
N CYS A 136 30.77 36.64 16.72
CA CYS A 136 30.89 37.93 17.39
C CYS A 136 30.45 37.75 18.84
N SER A 137 31.41 37.73 19.76
CA SER A 137 31.15 37.81 21.19
C SER A 137 30.54 39.18 21.48
N ARG A 138 29.28 39.19 21.94
CA ARG A 138 28.69 40.37 22.59
C ARG A 138 29.38 40.66 23.91
#